data_AF-A0AAD3CNG0-F1
#
_entry.id   AF-A0AAD3CNG0-F1
#
_cell.length_a   1.000
_cell.length_b   1.000
_cell.length_c   1.000
_cell.angle_alpha   90.00
_cell.angle_beta   90.00
_cell.angle_gamma   90.00
#
_symmetry.space_group_name_H-M   'P 1'
#
loop_
_entity.id
_entity.type
_entity.pdbx_description
1 polymer ?
#
loop_
_entity_poly.entity_id
_entity_poly.type
_entity_poly.pdbx_seq_one_letter_code
_entity_poly.pdbx_strand_id
1 'polypeptide(L)'
;MKFIQILFLIALCFASSNAFGIQKDAVKEASEETVQTQPETTAESKQEMTGLTEQDAVDIAGLIEAAGQDPETIKLIAALKEENAADIEELKKLPEVDILHGMKGALDEMKMLDVLFKDPVKAVDAFEAEGLLPPEHLEKYKKDPALLEDDTRKALYFRFVSLAVVGGYL
;
A
#
# COMPACT_ATOMS: atom_id res chain seq x y z
N MET A 1 10.71 -6.58 -24.89
CA MET A 1 11.19 -5.53 -23.97
C MET A 1 10.06 -4.99 -23.07
N LYS A 2 9.24 -5.86 -22.47
CA LYS A 2 8.16 -5.47 -21.54
C LYS A 2 8.39 -5.97 -20.10
N PHE A 3 9.19 -7.04 -19.95
CA PHE A 3 9.61 -7.59 -18.65
C PHE A 3 10.39 -6.61 -17.75
N ILE A 4 11.12 -5.66 -18.35
CA ILE A 4 11.89 -4.68 -17.56
C ILE A 4 10.98 -3.59 -16.97
N GLN A 5 9.81 -3.32 -17.57
CA GLN A 5 8.91 -2.24 -17.11
C GLN A 5 8.13 -2.61 -15.84
N ILE A 6 7.69 -3.86 -15.70
CA ILE A 6 6.92 -4.32 -14.53
C ILE A 6 7.86 -4.54 -13.33
N LEU A 7 9.06 -5.09 -13.56
CA LEU A 7 10.07 -5.20 -12.51
C LEU A 7 10.51 -3.83 -11.99
N PHE A 8 10.50 -2.78 -12.84
CA PHE A 8 10.76 -1.40 -12.42
C PHE A 8 9.60 -0.79 -11.61
N LEU A 9 8.35 -1.15 -11.93
CA LEU A 9 7.18 -0.65 -11.21
C LEU A 9 7.09 -1.24 -9.79
N ILE A 10 7.42 -2.52 -9.64
CA ILE A 10 7.49 -3.19 -8.31
C ILE A 10 8.76 -2.77 -7.57
N ALA A 11 9.90 -2.57 -8.25
CA ALA A 11 11.12 -2.06 -7.60
C ALA A 11 10.97 -0.62 -7.07
N LEU A 12 10.15 0.23 -7.72
CA LEU A 12 9.81 1.54 -7.16
C LEU A 12 8.99 1.43 -5.86
N CYS A 13 8.21 0.36 -5.66
CA CYS A 13 7.45 0.16 -4.42
C CYS A 13 8.33 -0.14 -3.19
N PHE A 14 9.59 -0.56 -3.36
CA PHE A 14 10.51 -0.83 -2.25
C PHE A 14 11.54 0.29 -1.98
N ALA A 15 11.64 1.30 -2.85
CA ALA A 15 12.65 2.36 -2.71
C ALA A 15 12.23 3.51 -1.76
N SER A 16 10.94 3.61 -1.40
CA SER A 16 10.39 4.77 -0.67
C SER A 16 10.60 4.75 0.85
N SER A 17 11.17 3.68 1.43
CA SER A 17 11.24 3.52 2.89
C SER A 17 12.31 4.38 3.60
N ASN A 18 13.14 5.14 2.87
CA ASN A 18 14.32 5.81 3.44
C ASN A 18 14.30 7.35 3.43
N ALA A 19 13.17 8.00 3.16
CA ALA A 19 13.07 9.46 3.19
C ALA A 19 11.96 9.96 4.14
N PHE A 20 11.91 9.45 5.36
CA PHE A 20 11.24 10.15 6.45
C PHE A 20 12.23 10.34 7.61
N GLY A 21 12.87 11.51 7.62
CA GLY A 21 13.85 11.88 8.62
C GLY A 21 13.22 11.96 10.01
N ILE A 22 13.68 11.09 10.91
CA ILE A 22 13.65 11.35 12.35
C ILE A 22 15.11 11.43 12.80
N GLN A 23 15.60 12.67 12.97
CA GLN A 23 16.76 12.90 13.81
C GLN A 23 16.38 12.51 15.24
N LYS A 24 17.07 11.52 15.81
CA LYS A 24 16.93 11.19 17.23
C LYS A 24 18.30 10.95 17.87
N ASP A 25 19.13 12.00 17.82
CA ASP A 25 20.27 12.12 18.72
C ASP A 25 19.99 13.22 19.74
N ALA A 26 19.53 12.83 20.93
CA ALA A 26 19.94 13.44 22.19
C ALA A 26 19.44 12.66 23.42
N VAL A 27 20.40 11.98 24.07
CA VAL A 27 20.69 12.10 25.52
C VAL A 27 19.67 11.52 26.52
N LYS A 28 19.95 10.33 27.08
CA LYS A 28 20.69 10.10 28.36
C LYS A 28 20.20 8.83 29.07
N GLU A 29 21.13 7.92 29.29
CA GLU A 29 21.05 6.88 30.32
C GLU A 29 20.99 7.52 31.72
N ALA A 30 20.08 7.03 32.57
CA ALA A 30 20.33 6.80 33.99
C ALA A 30 19.14 6.08 34.67
N SER A 31 19.50 4.97 35.31
CA SER A 31 18.98 4.45 36.59
C SER A 31 17.96 3.31 36.58
N GLU A 32 18.29 2.35 37.44
CA GLU A 32 17.79 1.00 37.66
C GLU A 32 16.58 0.91 38.62
N GLU A 33 16.11 -0.34 38.80
CA GLU A 33 15.27 -0.91 39.89
C GLU A 33 13.74 -0.64 39.85
N THR A 34 12.80 -1.59 40.05
CA THR A 34 12.80 -2.98 40.57
C THR A 34 11.48 -3.69 40.18
N VAL A 35 11.61 -4.96 39.76
CA VAL A 35 10.77 -6.18 39.97
C VAL A 35 9.31 -6.05 40.43
N GLN A 36 8.37 -6.67 39.67
CA GLN A 36 7.41 -7.66 40.18
C GLN A 36 6.69 -8.43 39.05
N THR A 37 6.50 -9.74 39.28
CA THR A 37 6.13 -10.79 38.32
C THR A 37 4.66 -11.23 38.50
N GLN A 38 4.05 -11.66 37.37
CA GLN A 38 2.89 -12.57 37.17
C GLN A 38 1.49 -11.95 37.02
N PRO A 39 0.53 -12.61 36.30
CA PRO A 39 0.62 -13.81 35.47
C PRO A 39 0.16 -13.60 34.00
N GLU A 40 0.39 -14.64 33.20
CA GLU A 40 0.11 -14.79 31.78
C GLU A 40 -1.33 -14.44 31.36
N THR A 41 -1.50 -13.39 30.55
CA THR A 41 -2.61 -13.24 29.61
C THR A 41 -2.13 -13.62 28.22
N THR A 42 -2.29 -14.89 27.89
CA THR A 42 -1.99 -15.48 26.58
C THR A 42 -3.02 -15.01 25.53
N ALA A 43 -2.94 -13.73 25.14
CA ALA A 43 -3.73 -13.19 24.01
C ALA A 43 -3.01 -12.04 23.28
N GLU A 44 -2.08 -11.33 23.93
CA GLU A 44 -1.45 -10.14 23.36
C GLU A 44 -0.25 -10.43 22.44
N SER A 45 0.34 -11.64 22.46
CA SER A 45 1.59 -11.90 21.71
C SER A 45 1.43 -12.13 20.21
N LYS A 46 0.20 -12.24 19.68
CA LYS A 46 -0.04 -12.40 18.23
C LYS A 46 -0.16 -11.07 17.47
N GLN A 47 -0.60 -10.00 18.14
CA GLN A 47 -0.75 -8.69 17.53
C GLN A 47 0.62 -8.04 17.24
N GLU A 48 1.61 -8.23 18.10
CA GLU A 48 2.94 -7.62 17.93
C GLU A 48 3.77 -8.24 16.79
N MET A 49 3.47 -9.47 16.36
CA MET A 49 4.24 -10.15 15.32
C MET A 49 3.82 -9.77 13.89
N THR A 50 2.65 -9.14 13.73
CA THR A 50 2.12 -8.80 12.39
C THR A 50 1.99 -7.31 12.15
N GLY A 51 2.07 -6.42 13.16
CA GLY A 51 1.91 -4.98 12.93
C GLY A 51 0.57 -4.55 12.32
N LEU A 52 -0.43 -5.46 12.28
CA LEU A 52 -1.78 -5.23 11.80
C LEU A 52 -2.72 -5.11 13.01
N THR A 53 -3.54 -4.06 13.04
CA THR A 53 -4.59 -3.90 14.04
C THR A 53 -5.83 -4.70 13.67
N GLU A 54 -6.75 -4.90 14.62
CA GLU A 54 -8.04 -5.51 14.32
C GLU A 54 -8.86 -4.67 13.32
N GLN A 55 -8.77 -3.34 13.41
CA GLN A 55 -9.44 -2.46 12.47
C GLN A 55 -8.88 -2.60 11.05
N ASP A 56 -7.57 -2.78 10.90
CA ASP A 56 -6.96 -3.02 9.59
C ASP A 56 -7.53 -4.30 8.96
N ALA A 57 -7.69 -5.36 9.75
CA ALA A 57 -8.29 -6.61 9.27
C ALA A 57 -9.74 -6.42 8.83
N VAL A 58 -10.55 -5.65 9.59
CA VAL A 58 -11.93 -5.33 9.24
C VAL A 58 -12.00 -4.53 7.94
N ASP A 59 -11.18 -3.49 7.80
CA ASP A 59 -11.18 -2.62 6.63
C ASP A 59 -10.71 -3.37 5.37
N ILE A 60 -9.67 -4.21 5.49
CA ILE A 60 -9.18 -5.06 4.41
C ILE A 60 -10.26 -6.05 3.99
N ALA A 61 -10.87 -6.77 4.94
CA ALA A 61 -11.91 -7.75 4.66
C ALA A 61 -13.13 -7.10 3.97
N GLY A 62 -13.56 -5.93 4.45
CA GLY A 62 -14.67 -5.19 3.84
C GLY A 62 -14.38 -4.77 2.40
N LEU A 63 -13.15 -4.34 2.11
CA LEU A 63 -12.78 -3.96 0.74
C LEU A 63 -12.64 -5.18 -0.19
N ILE A 64 -12.13 -6.31 0.30
CA ILE A 64 -12.11 -7.58 -0.44
C ILE A 64 -13.54 -8.01 -0.79
N GLU A 65 -14.46 -7.99 0.18
CA GLU A 65 -15.85 -8.37 -0.05
C GLU A 65 -16.51 -7.48 -1.10
N ALA A 66 -16.34 -6.16 -0.99
CA ALA A 66 -16.87 -5.20 -1.96
C ALA A 66 -16.28 -5.44 -3.36
N ALA A 67 -14.96 -5.67 -3.46
CA ALA A 67 -14.28 -5.97 -4.73
C ALA A 67 -14.78 -7.27 -5.37
N GLY A 68 -15.05 -8.30 -4.56
CA GLY A 68 -15.58 -9.59 -5.02
C GLY A 68 -17.04 -9.54 -5.50
N GLN A 69 -17.76 -8.45 -5.19
CA GLN A 69 -19.15 -8.23 -5.63
C GLN A 69 -19.26 -7.22 -6.78
N ASP A 70 -18.22 -6.43 -7.04
CA ASP A 70 -18.22 -5.41 -8.09
C ASP A 70 -17.98 -6.03 -9.49
N PRO A 71 -18.93 -5.91 -10.45
CA PRO A 71 -18.82 -6.56 -11.75
C PRO A 71 -17.63 -6.09 -12.59
N GLU A 72 -17.22 -4.83 -12.49
CA GLU A 72 -16.06 -4.31 -13.23
C GLU A 72 -14.76 -4.86 -12.65
N THR A 73 -14.66 -4.94 -11.33
CA THR A 73 -13.53 -5.53 -10.62
C THR A 73 -13.41 -7.02 -10.89
N ILE A 74 -14.53 -7.76 -10.98
CA ILE A 74 -14.51 -9.18 -11.36
C ILE A 74 -13.92 -9.36 -12.77
N LYS A 75 -14.30 -8.52 -13.73
CA LYS A 75 -13.73 -8.57 -15.10
C LYS A 75 -12.24 -8.25 -15.09
N LEU A 76 -11.85 -7.22 -14.33
CA LEU A 76 -10.46 -6.83 -14.13
C LEU A 76 -9.62 -7.98 -13.56
N ILE A 77 -10.12 -8.68 -12.53
CA ILE A 77 -9.45 -9.83 -11.92
C ILE A 77 -9.34 -10.99 -12.92
N ALA A 78 -10.38 -11.26 -13.71
CA ALA A 78 -10.33 -12.29 -14.75
C ALA A 78 -9.23 -11.99 -15.78
N ALA A 79 -9.17 -10.75 -16.30
CA ALA A 79 -8.13 -10.31 -17.22
C ALA A 79 -6.74 -10.38 -16.57
N LEU A 80 -6.60 -9.93 -15.31
CA LEU A 80 -5.34 -9.98 -14.57
C LEU A 80 -4.82 -11.43 -14.46
N LYS A 81 -5.68 -12.37 -14.08
CA LYS A 81 -5.34 -13.80 -13.93
C LYS A 81 -4.99 -14.45 -15.27
N GLU A 82 -5.65 -14.07 -16.36
CA GLU A 82 -5.35 -14.59 -17.70
C GLU A 82 -4.02 -14.06 -18.23
N GLU A 83 -3.80 -12.74 -18.17
CA GLU A 83 -2.64 -12.10 -18.78
C GLU A 83 -1.35 -12.29 -17.98
N ASN A 84 -1.45 -12.50 -16.66
CA ASN A 84 -0.30 -12.50 -15.74
C ASN A 84 -0.20 -13.78 -14.90
N ALA A 85 -0.78 -14.90 -15.38
CA ALA A 85 -0.83 -16.15 -14.63
C ALA A 85 0.53 -16.59 -14.06
N ALA A 86 1.59 -16.54 -14.87
CA ALA A 86 2.93 -16.95 -14.45
C ALA A 86 3.52 -16.06 -13.35
N ASP A 87 3.32 -14.75 -13.46
CA ASP A 87 3.82 -13.78 -12.48
C ASP A 87 3.04 -13.89 -11.16
N ILE A 88 1.72 -14.11 -11.23
CA ILE A 88 0.89 -14.35 -10.04
C ILE A 88 1.34 -15.61 -9.31
N GLU A 89 1.63 -16.71 -10.01
CA GLU A 89 2.12 -17.94 -9.39
C GLU A 89 3.50 -17.76 -8.73
N GLU A 90 4.35 -16.90 -9.27
CA GLU A 90 5.62 -16.55 -8.63
C GLU A 90 5.39 -15.73 -7.36
N LEU A 91 4.53 -14.72 -7.44
CA LEU A 91 4.23 -13.80 -6.34
C LEU A 91 3.47 -14.48 -5.19
N LYS A 92 2.72 -15.55 -5.46
CA LYS A 92 2.09 -16.40 -4.42
C LYS A 92 3.08 -17.02 -3.44
N LYS A 93 4.37 -17.05 -3.77
CA LYS A 93 5.44 -17.54 -2.89
C LYS A 93 5.85 -16.53 -1.83
N LEU A 94 5.41 -15.27 -1.94
CA LEU A 94 5.66 -14.25 -0.94
C LEU A 94 5.04 -14.65 0.41
N PRO A 95 5.67 -14.28 1.54
CA PRO A 95 5.06 -14.43 2.84
C PRO A 95 3.69 -13.73 2.90
N GLU A 96 2.70 -14.41 3.48
CA GLU A 96 1.34 -13.86 3.63
C GLU A 96 1.35 -12.50 4.37
N VAL A 97 2.23 -12.35 5.36
CA VAL A 97 2.39 -11.09 6.09
C VAL A 97 2.79 -9.93 5.19
N ASP A 98 3.64 -10.16 4.18
CA ASP A 98 4.09 -9.13 3.25
C ASP A 98 2.94 -8.72 2.31
N ILE A 99 2.09 -9.68 1.92
CA ILE A 99 0.89 -9.42 1.12
C ILE A 99 -0.08 -8.55 1.93
N LEU A 100 -0.36 -8.93 3.18
CA LEU A 100 -1.25 -8.18 4.06
C LEU A 100 -0.72 -6.78 4.38
N HIS A 101 0.60 -6.63 4.58
CA HIS A 101 1.24 -5.31 4.73
C HIS A 101 1.12 -4.47 3.47
N GLY A 102 1.30 -5.07 2.30
CA GLY A 102 1.10 -4.39 1.02
C GLY A 102 -0.35 -3.92 0.85
N MET A 103 -1.32 -4.75 1.21
CA MET A 103 -2.75 -4.41 1.17
C MET A 103 -3.08 -3.28 2.13
N LYS A 104 -2.58 -3.35 3.37
CA LYS A 104 -2.70 -2.27 4.35
C LYS A 104 -2.09 -0.97 3.82
N GLY A 105 -0.88 -1.03 3.27
CA GLY A 105 -0.21 0.14 2.72
C GLY A 105 -1.03 0.81 1.61
N ALA A 106 -1.54 0.02 0.66
CA ALA A 106 -2.42 0.55 -0.40
C ALA A 106 -3.71 1.16 0.17
N LEU A 107 -4.31 0.54 1.19
CA LEU A 107 -5.52 1.05 1.85
C LEU A 107 -5.26 2.36 2.62
N ASP A 108 -4.16 2.44 3.36
CA ASP A 108 -3.75 3.63 4.08
C ASP A 108 -3.47 4.77 3.10
N GLU A 109 -2.75 4.49 2.00
CA GLU A 109 -2.51 5.45 0.91
C GLU A 109 -3.83 5.94 0.30
N MET A 110 -4.80 5.04 0.04
CA MET A 110 -6.13 5.42 -0.45
C MET A 110 -6.87 6.37 0.50
N LYS A 111 -6.81 6.10 1.81
CA LYS A 111 -7.40 6.97 2.85
C LYS A 111 -6.72 8.35 2.92
N MET A 112 -5.42 8.41 2.58
CA MET A 112 -4.66 9.67 2.58
C MET A 112 -4.90 10.55 1.35
N LEU A 113 -5.46 10.00 0.26
CA LEU A 113 -5.78 10.79 -0.93
C LEU A 113 -6.71 11.96 -0.63
N ASP A 114 -7.69 11.77 0.25
CA ASP A 114 -8.66 12.82 0.60
C ASP A 114 -7.99 14.02 1.31
N VAL A 115 -6.87 13.77 1.99
CA VAL A 115 -6.05 14.81 2.62
C VAL A 115 -5.14 15.46 1.59
N LEU A 116 -4.44 14.64 0.79
CA LEU A 116 -3.49 15.08 -0.23
C LEU A 116 -4.17 15.95 -1.30
N PHE A 117 -5.30 15.49 -1.83
CA PHE A 117 -6.06 16.16 -2.89
C PHE A 117 -7.11 17.14 -2.36
N LYS A 118 -7.05 17.49 -1.07
CA LYS A 118 -7.81 18.65 -0.56
C LYS A 118 -7.47 19.95 -1.30
N ASP A 119 -6.23 20.06 -1.78
CA ASP A 119 -5.77 21.09 -2.71
C ASP A 119 -5.10 20.41 -3.92
N PRO A 120 -5.89 20.06 -4.96
CA PRO A 120 -5.40 19.26 -6.09
C PRO A 120 -4.24 19.91 -6.84
N VAL A 121 -4.21 21.25 -6.93
CA VAL A 121 -3.13 21.98 -7.61
C VAL A 121 -1.83 21.79 -6.84
N LYS A 122 -1.86 21.95 -5.51
CA LYS A 122 -0.66 21.69 -4.68
C LYS A 122 -0.24 20.23 -4.70
N ALA A 123 -1.18 19.29 -4.83
CA ALA A 123 -0.86 17.88 -4.97
C ALA A 123 -0.06 17.62 -6.26
N VAL A 124 -0.46 18.23 -7.39
CA VAL A 124 0.30 18.16 -8.65
C VAL A 124 1.70 18.76 -8.48
N ASP A 125 1.82 19.93 -7.86
CA ASP A 125 3.12 20.57 -7.62
C ASP A 125 4.04 19.70 -6.75
N ALA A 126 3.49 19.08 -5.70
CA ALA A 126 4.23 18.15 -4.84
C ALA A 126 4.70 16.91 -5.61
N PHE A 127 3.83 16.33 -6.43
CA PHE A 127 4.15 15.18 -7.28
C PHE A 127 5.23 15.51 -8.32
N GLU A 128 5.20 16.72 -8.89
CA GLU A 128 6.26 17.21 -9.78
C GLU A 128 7.58 17.38 -9.03
N ALA A 129 7.55 18.02 -7.86
CA ALA A 129 8.75 18.28 -7.05
C ALA A 129 9.46 17.00 -6.60
N GLU A 130 8.69 15.96 -6.27
CA GLU A 130 9.20 14.64 -5.89
C GLU A 130 9.55 13.76 -7.11
N GLY A 131 9.33 14.24 -8.34
CA GLY A 131 9.64 13.50 -9.56
C GLY A 131 8.75 12.27 -9.79
N LEU A 132 7.54 12.26 -9.20
CA LEU A 132 6.58 11.15 -9.27
C LEU A 132 5.75 11.17 -10.57
N LEU A 133 5.82 12.25 -11.35
CA LEU A 133 5.12 12.38 -12.62
C LEU A 133 6.09 12.30 -13.79
N PRO A 134 5.83 11.40 -14.76
CA PRO A 134 6.53 11.44 -16.03
C PRO A 134 6.33 12.81 -16.71
N PRO A 135 7.40 13.43 -17.27
CA PRO A 135 7.32 14.74 -17.90
C PRO A 135 6.23 14.84 -18.98
N GLU A 136 5.98 13.75 -19.70
CA GLU A 136 4.95 13.64 -20.75
C GLU A 136 3.51 13.76 -20.24
N HIS A 137 3.27 13.54 -18.94
CA HIS A 137 1.94 13.60 -18.33
C HIS A 137 1.75 14.84 -17.45
N LEU A 138 2.83 15.54 -17.10
CA LEU A 138 2.79 16.70 -16.21
C LEU A 138 1.82 17.79 -16.70
N GLU A 139 1.90 18.17 -17.98
CA GLU A 139 1.02 19.19 -18.56
C GLU A 139 -0.45 18.80 -18.56
N LYS A 140 -0.74 17.50 -18.63
CA LYS A 140 -2.11 16.96 -18.55
C LYS A 140 -2.68 17.20 -17.14
N TYR A 141 -1.92 16.83 -16.11
CA TYR A 141 -2.32 16.95 -14.72
C TYR A 141 -2.32 18.40 -14.21
N LYS A 142 -1.44 19.27 -14.72
CA LYS A 142 -1.50 20.71 -14.41
C LYS A 142 -2.78 21.36 -14.93
N LYS A 143 -3.29 20.91 -16.08
CA LYS A 143 -4.55 21.41 -16.68
C LYS A 143 -5.78 20.82 -16.02
N ASP A 144 -5.69 19.57 -15.58
CA ASP A 144 -6.75 18.87 -14.87
C ASP A 144 -6.19 18.11 -13.66
N PRO A 145 -6.04 18.78 -12.50
CA PRO A 145 -5.53 18.15 -11.29
C PRO A 145 -6.43 17.05 -10.72
N ALA A 146 -7.74 17.12 -10.98
CA ALA A 146 -8.68 16.09 -10.53
C ALA A 146 -8.43 14.75 -11.24
N LEU A 147 -7.93 14.80 -12.47
CA LEU A 147 -7.52 13.59 -13.18
C LEU A 147 -6.34 12.87 -12.50
N LEU A 148 -5.40 13.62 -11.90
CA LEU A 148 -4.32 13.00 -11.15
C LEU A 148 -4.85 12.25 -9.92
N GLU A 149 -5.83 12.83 -9.22
CA GLU A 149 -6.47 12.15 -8.09
C GLU A 149 -7.14 10.85 -8.54
N ASP A 150 -7.95 10.90 -9.59
CA ASP A 150 -8.68 9.73 -10.11
C ASP A 150 -7.73 8.62 -10.58
N ASP A 151 -6.69 8.98 -11.35
CA ASP A 151 -5.66 8.04 -11.81
C ASP A 151 -4.89 7.43 -10.62
N THR A 152 -4.55 8.24 -9.61
CA THR A 152 -3.86 7.78 -8.39
C THR A 152 -4.75 6.84 -7.57
N ARG A 153 -6.03 7.19 -7.40
CA ARG A 153 -7.01 6.38 -6.67
C ARG A 153 -7.22 5.03 -7.33
N LYS A 154 -7.36 5.01 -8.66
CA LYS A 154 -7.46 3.78 -9.46
C LYS A 154 -6.20 2.94 -9.37
N ALA A 155 -5.01 3.54 -9.44
CA ALA A 155 -3.75 2.83 -9.32
C ALA A 155 -3.61 2.14 -7.95
N LEU A 156 -3.96 2.83 -6.87
CA LEU A 156 -3.92 2.28 -5.51
C LEU A 156 -4.96 1.18 -5.30
N TYR A 157 -6.17 1.36 -5.82
CA TYR A 157 -7.20 0.32 -5.80
C TYR A 157 -6.75 -0.92 -6.58
N PHE A 158 -6.19 -0.74 -7.77
CA PHE A 158 -5.66 -1.84 -8.58
C PHE A 158 -4.51 -2.57 -7.86
N ARG A 159 -3.62 -1.84 -7.19
CA ARG A 159 -2.55 -2.41 -6.35
C ARG A 159 -3.15 -3.28 -5.24
N PHE A 160 -4.15 -2.78 -4.53
CA PHE A 160 -4.86 -3.53 -3.49
C PHE A 160 -5.47 -4.83 -4.04
N VAL A 161 -6.25 -4.73 -5.12
CA VAL A 161 -6.92 -5.89 -5.75
C VAL A 161 -5.89 -6.91 -6.26
N SER A 162 -4.80 -6.45 -6.86
CA SER A 162 -3.74 -7.34 -7.36
C SER A 162 -3.08 -8.12 -6.22
N LEU A 163 -2.80 -7.46 -5.09
CA LEU A 163 -2.28 -8.12 -3.89
C LEU A 163 -3.29 -9.10 -3.29
N ALA A 164 -4.58 -8.74 -3.29
CA ALA A 164 -5.65 -9.64 -2.83
C ALA A 164 -5.73 -10.92 -3.69
N VAL A 165 -5.57 -10.79 -5.01
CA VAL A 165 -5.51 -11.92 -5.95
C VAL A 165 -4.27 -12.78 -5.70
N VAL A 166 -3.11 -12.17 -5.52
CA VAL A 166 -1.86 -12.87 -5.19
C VAL A 166 -1.98 -13.61 -3.85
N GLY A 167 -2.60 -12.99 -2.84
CA GLY A 167 -2.88 -13.61 -1.55
C GLY A 167 -3.96 -14.70 -1.58
N GLY A 168 -4.63 -14.90 -2.72
CA GLY A 168 -5.70 -15.88 -2.85
C GLY A 168 -7.00 -15.48 -2.15
N TYR A 169 -7.19 -14.18 -1.85
CA TYR A 169 -8.42 -13.66 -1.25
C TYR A 169 -9.49 -13.30 -2.30
N LEU A 170 -9.12 -13.20 -3.58
CA LEU A 170 -9.99 -12.94 -4.75
C LEU A 170 -9.60 -13.82 -5.95
#